data_AF-A0A2W0B3B6-F1
#
_entry.id   AF-A0A2W0B3B6-F1
#
_cell.length_a   1.000
_cell.length_b   1.000
_cell.length_c   1.000
_cell.angle_alpha   90.00
_cell.angle_beta   90.00
_cell.angle_gamma   90.00
#
_symmetry.space_group_name_H-M   'P 1'
#
loop_
_entity.id
_entity.type
_entity.pdbx_description
1 polymer ?
#
loop_
_entity_poly.entity_id
_entity_poly.type
_entity_poly.pdbx_seq_one_letter_code
_entity_poly.pdbx_strand_id
1 'polypeptide(L)'
;MVSSIGLTKVTGGDVGIWPAASITGFPPGTTTGAFHAGDAVAMAAQGDLTTAYNNAAAAPGGAILPADIGGLTLAPGVYKTTSSQPSLGITGNLTLSGAANGVWIFQVVSTLTTAAGNSQVIMAGGGQSKNVFWQIGSSATLGTNTTFSGNIMALAS
;
A
#
# COMPACT_ATOMS: atom_id res chain seq x y z
N MET A 1 3.15 -15.02 -8.02
CA MET A 1 2.25 -14.92 -9.20
C MET A 1 1.35 -13.72 -9.01
N VAL A 2 0.91 -13.07 -10.09
CA VAL A 2 -0.20 -12.10 -10.04
C VAL A 2 -1.45 -12.83 -10.54
N SER A 3 -2.54 -12.78 -9.77
CA SER A 3 -3.79 -13.44 -10.14
C SER A 3 -4.97 -12.51 -9.90
N SER A 4 -5.88 -12.47 -10.86
CA SER A 4 -7.12 -11.69 -10.79
C SER A 4 -8.33 -12.59 -11.06
N ILE A 5 -9.44 -12.28 -10.39
CA ILE A 5 -10.76 -12.85 -10.69
C ILE A 5 -11.75 -11.72 -10.94
N GLY A 6 -12.65 -11.92 -11.91
CA GLY A 6 -13.63 -10.89 -12.29
C GLY A 6 -13.04 -9.70 -13.06
N LEU A 7 -13.82 -8.62 -13.12
CA LEU A 7 -13.61 -7.48 -14.03
C LEU A 7 -12.63 -6.42 -13.47
N THR A 8 -11.47 -6.85 -12.98
CA THR A 8 -10.42 -5.95 -12.49
C THR A 8 -10.02 -4.94 -13.57
N LYS A 9 -9.84 -3.68 -13.18
CA LYS A 9 -9.34 -2.60 -14.05
C LYS A 9 -8.11 -1.98 -13.43
N VAL A 10 -6.98 -2.10 -14.11
CA VAL A 10 -5.76 -1.37 -13.79
C VAL A 10 -5.65 -0.18 -14.76
N THR A 11 -5.60 1.03 -14.23
CA THR A 11 -5.55 2.26 -15.03
C THR A 11 -4.33 3.09 -14.66
N GLY A 12 -3.75 3.76 -15.66
CA GLY A 12 -2.63 4.69 -15.42
C GLY A 12 -1.32 4.04 -15.01
N GLY A 13 -1.13 2.74 -15.26
CA GLY A 13 0.10 2.04 -14.95
C GLY A 13 0.15 0.61 -15.51
N ASP A 14 1.31 -0.01 -15.34
CA ASP A 14 1.65 -1.35 -15.82
C ASP A 14 1.42 -2.41 -14.73
N VAL A 15 1.32 -3.68 -15.12
CA VAL A 15 1.27 -4.82 -14.19
C VAL A 15 2.51 -5.68 -14.40
N GLY A 16 3.37 -5.73 -13.39
CA GLY A 16 4.64 -6.44 -13.45
C GLY A 16 4.77 -7.56 -12.42
N ILE A 17 5.61 -8.55 -12.71
CA ILE A 17 6.06 -9.57 -11.76
C ILE A 17 7.51 -9.96 -12.02
N TRP A 18 8.28 -10.05 -10.94
CA TRP A 18 9.65 -10.57 -10.90
C TRP A 18 9.89 -11.27 -9.55
N PRO A 19 10.74 -12.32 -9.45
CA PRO A 19 11.41 -13.06 -10.53
C PRO A 19 10.53 -14.12 -11.21
N ALA A 20 9.29 -14.30 -10.73
CA ALA A 20 8.31 -15.12 -11.42
C ALA A 20 7.82 -14.45 -12.71
N ALA A 21 7.11 -15.19 -13.57
CA ALA A 21 6.60 -14.70 -14.84
C ALA A 21 5.10 -14.98 -15.06
N SER A 22 4.36 -15.37 -14.01
CA SER A 22 2.95 -15.73 -14.14
C SER A 22 2.02 -14.57 -13.73
N ILE A 23 1.27 -14.06 -14.70
CA ILE A 23 0.17 -13.09 -14.57
C ILE A 23 -1.09 -13.75 -15.16
N THR A 24 -2.12 -13.96 -14.34
CA THR A 24 -3.36 -14.66 -14.73
C THR A 24 -4.61 -13.85 -14.39
N GLY A 25 -5.71 -14.07 -15.12
CA GLY A 25 -6.98 -13.38 -14.89
C GLY A 25 -7.16 -12.07 -15.67
N PHE A 26 -6.32 -11.86 -16.70
CA PHE A 26 -6.40 -10.76 -17.65
C PHE A 26 -6.40 -11.34 -19.07
N PRO A 27 -7.56 -11.66 -19.69
CA PRO A 27 -8.95 -11.36 -19.30
C PRO A 27 -9.56 -12.28 -18.21
N PRO A 28 -10.71 -11.91 -17.59
CA PRO A 28 -11.55 -10.76 -17.91
C PRO A 28 -11.10 -9.43 -17.26
N GLY A 29 -10.04 -9.45 -16.45
CA GLY A 29 -9.37 -8.23 -16.02
C GLY A 29 -8.75 -7.48 -17.21
N THR A 30 -8.57 -6.17 -17.05
CA THR A 30 -7.98 -5.28 -18.07
C THR A 30 -6.94 -4.35 -17.46
N THR A 31 -5.94 -3.96 -18.24
CA THR A 31 -4.99 -2.89 -17.92
C THR A 31 -4.93 -1.89 -19.07
N THR A 32 -4.69 -0.61 -18.80
CA THR A 32 -4.37 0.40 -19.83
C THR A 32 -2.88 0.48 -20.13
N GLY A 33 -2.03 -0.12 -19.28
CA GLY A 33 -0.59 -0.18 -19.46
C GLY A 33 -0.10 -1.48 -20.09
N ALA A 34 1.17 -1.80 -19.89
CA ALA A 34 1.81 -3.02 -20.31
C ALA A 34 1.79 -4.11 -19.22
N PHE A 35 1.99 -5.36 -19.65
CA PHE A 35 2.31 -6.47 -18.76
C PHE A 35 3.81 -6.75 -18.82
N HIS A 36 4.46 -6.79 -17.66
CA HIS A 36 5.88 -7.07 -17.51
C HIS A 36 6.09 -8.38 -16.74
N ALA A 37 6.08 -9.50 -17.45
CA ALA A 37 6.15 -10.84 -16.86
C ALA A 37 7.58 -11.40 -16.92
N GLY A 38 8.35 -11.22 -15.84
CA GLY A 38 9.72 -11.75 -15.75
C GLY A 38 10.73 -11.06 -16.67
N ASP A 39 10.46 -9.82 -17.10
CA ASP A 39 11.36 -9.07 -17.99
C ASP A 39 12.30 -8.12 -17.22
N ALA A 40 13.17 -7.43 -17.97
CA ALA A 40 14.14 -6.51 -17.39
C ALA A 40 13.49 -5.28 -16.73
N VAL A 41 12.31 -4.85 -17.19
CA VAL A 41 11.57 -3.73 -16.58
C VAL A 41 11.02 -4.16 -15.22
N ALA A 42 10.42 -5.34 -15.12
CA ALA A 42 9.96 -5.90 -13.85
C ALA A 42 11.13 -6.18 -12.89
N MET A 43 12.27 -6.64 -13.39
CA MET A 43 13.49 -6.83 -12.60
C MET A 43 13.96 -5.50 -11.97
N ALA A 44 14.06 -4.44 -12.78
CA ALA A 44 14.45 -3.12 -12.30
C ALA A 44 13.43 -2.58 -11.27
N ALA A 45 12.13 -2.69 -11.58
CA ALA A 45 11.06 -2.25 -10.69
C ALA A 45 11.08 -2.97 -9.33
N GLN A 46 11.43 -4.27 -9.28
CA GLN A 46 11.58 -4.99 -8.02
C GLN A 46 12.78 -4.48 -7.20
N GLY A 47 13.88 -4.11 -7.86
CA GLY A 47 15.04 -3.46 -7.21
C GLY A 47 14.68 -2.08 -6.64
N ASP A 48 13.94 -1.29 -7.40
CA ASP A 48 13.45 0.03 -6.97
C ASP A 48 12.47 -0.09 -5.80
N LEU A 49 11.54 -1.05 -5.86
CA LEU A 49 10.64 -1.39 -4.75
C LEU A 49 11.42 -1.76 -3.49
N THR A 50 12.46 -2.58 -3.62
CA THR A 50 13.31 -2.98 -2.48
C THR A 50 14.00 -1.75 -1.86
N THR A 51 14.48 -0.84 -2.70
CA THR A 51 15.10 0.41 -2.24
C THR A 51 14.08 1.31 -1.53
N ALA A 52 12.90 1.50 -2.13
CA ALA A 52 11.83 2.30 -1.55
C ALA A 52 11.34 1.73 -0.21
N TYR A 53 11.17 0.41 -0.12
CA TYR A 53 10.81 -0.31 1.11
C TYR A 53 11.82 -0.05 2.22
N ASN A 54 13.11 -0.24 1.94
CA ASN A 54 14.18 -0.04 2.91
C ASN A 54 14.28 1.43 3.36
N ASN A 55 14.12 2.38 2.44
CA ASN A 55 14.10 3.80 2.76
C ASN A 55 12.93 4.16 3.69
N ALA A 56 11.73 3.63 3.43
CA ALA A 56 10.56 3.84 4.28
C ALA A 56 10.74 3.17 5.66
N ALA A 57 11.28 1.96 5.72
CA ALA A 57 11.57 1.24 6.96
C ALA A 57 12.65 1.94 7.81
N ALA A 58 13.62 2.60 7.17
CA ALA A 58 14.69 3.32 7.84
C ALA A 58 14.32 4.77 8.21
N ALA A 59 13.14 5.25 7.84
CA ALA A 59 12.72 6.61 8.17
C ALA A 59 12.75 6.83 9.70
N PRO A 60 13.45 7.86 10.19
CA PRO A 60 13.71 8.02 11.61
C PRO A 60 12.45 8.40 12.39
N GLY A 61 12.40 7.98 13.65
CA GLY A 61 11.33 8.34 14.57
C GLY A 61 10.07 7.50 14.36
N GLY A 62 8.91 8.17 14.31
CA GLY A 62 7.61 7.54 14.11
C GLY A 62 6.71 7.58 15.33
N ALA A 63 5.53 8.19 15.19
CA ALA A 63 4.49 8.16 16.21
C ALA A 63 3.91 6.74 16.32
N ILE A 64 3.82 6.21 17.54
CA ILE A 64 3.25 4.87 17.77
C ILE A 64 1.74 4.95 17.53
N LEU A 65 1.24 4.08 16.68
CA LEU A 65 -0.18 3.97 16.37
C LEU A 65 -0.91 3.04 17.35
N PRO A 66 -2.21 3.27 17.60
CA PRO A 66 -3.09 2.24 18.15
C PRO A 66 -3.24 1.07 17.17
N ALA A 67 -3.78 -0.04 17.66
CA ALA A 67 -3.96 -1.26 16.87
C ALA A 67 -4.92 -1.07 15.69
N ASP A 68 -5.88 -0.16 15.81
CA ASP A 68 -6.78 0.25 14.73
C ASP A 68 -6.76 1.78 14.61
N ILE A 69 -6.57 2.29 13.40
CA ILE A 69 -6.47 3.72 13.10
C ILE A 69 -7.70 4.29 12.38
N GLY A 70 -8.77 3.50 12.29
CA GLY A 70 -10.08 3.97 11.87
C GLY A 70 -10.59 5.09 12.77
N GLY A 71 -11.21 6.09 12.16
CA GLY A 71 -11.69 7.31 12.80
C GLY A 71 -10.62 8.38 13.04
N LEU A 72 -9.33 8.09 12.82
CA LEU A 72 -8.26 9.05 13.05
C LEU A 72 -8.10 10.04 11.89
N THR A 73 -7.62 11.24 12.22
CA THR A 73 -7.05 12.18 11.26
C THR A 73 -5.57 12.35 11.55
N LEU A 74 -4.73 12.01 10.58
CA LEU A 74 -3.27 12.04 10.70
C LEU A 74 -2.68 13.15 9.83
N ALA A 75 -1.87 14.01 10.45
CA ALA A 75 -1.06 15.00 9.75
C ALA A 75 0.11 14.33 9.01
N PRO A 76 0.83 15.02 8.11
CA PRO A 76 2.05 14.49 7.51
C PRO A 76 3.06 14.05 8.59
N GLY A 77 3.66 12.88 8.42
CA GLY A 77 4.61 12.34 9.38
C GLY A 77 4.94 10.87 9.18
N VAL A 78 5.82 10.36 10.05
CA VAL A 78 6.16 8.95 10.16
C VAL A 78 5.32 8.34 11.29
N TYR A 79 4.76 7.17 11.03
CA TYR A 79 3.90 6.42 11.93
C TYR A 79 4.34 4.97 11.98
N LYS A 80 4.25 4.33 13.14
CA LYS A 80 4.74 2.96 13.28
C LYS A 80 3.92 2.10 14.23
N THR A 81 3.90 0.81 13.93
CA THR A 81 3.55 -0.24 14.90
C THR A 81 4.81 -0.65 15.69
N THR A 82 4.66 -1.56 16.66
CA THR A 82 5.78 -2.00 17.51
C THR A 82 5.88 -3.51 17.53
N SER A 83 6.98 -4.07 18.03
CA SER A 83 7.09 -5.52 18.21
C SER A 83 6.01 -6.10 19.13
N SER A 84 5.53 -5.33 20.12
CA SER A 84 4.46 -5.74 21.04
C SER A 84 3.05 -5.66 20.45
N GLN A 85 2.88 -4.90 19.35
CA GLN A 85 1.64 -4.81 18.59
C GLN A 85 2.04 -4.65 17.12
N PRO A 86 2.36 -5.74 16.41
CA PRO A 86 3.02 -5.63 15.11
C PRO A 86 2.06 -5.37 13.95
N SER A 87 0.78 -5.69 14.11
CA SER A 87 -0.26 -5.58 13.09
C SER A 87 -1.05 -4.28 13.23
N LEU A 88 -1.51 -3.75 12.09
CA LEU A 88 -2.31 -2.53 12.00
C LEU A 88 -3.65 -2.79 11.31
N GLY A 89 -4.73 -2.38 11.96
CA GLY A 89 -6.09 -2.39 11.43
C GLY A 89 -6.54 -1.01 10.95
N ILE A 90 -7.42 -1.00 9.95
CA ILE A 90 -8.22 0.17 9.59
C ILE A 90 -9.67 -0.27 9.54
N THR A 91 -10.47 0.19 10.51
CA THR A 91 -11.92 -0.05 10.54
C THR A 91 -12.66 1.27 10.40
N GLY A 92 -13.30 1.51 9.26
CA GLY A 92 -13.92 2.80 8.97
C GLY A 92 -12.95 3.76 8.24
N ASN A 93 -13.13 5.06 8.48
CA ASN A 93 -12.40 6.10 7.75
C ASN A 93 -11.10 6.49 8.46
N LEU A 94 -9.98 6.40 7.76
CA LEU A 94 -8.73 7.08 8.10
C LEU A 94 -8.61 8.35 7.24
N THR A 95 -8.39 9.51 7.85
CA THR A 95 -8.16 10.75 7.12
C THR A 95 -6.69 11.16 7.19
N LEU A 96 -6.05 11.37 6.04
CA LEU A 96 -4.70 11.91 5.91
C LEU A 96 -4.82 13.37 5.48
N SER A 97 -4.59 14.29 6.42
CA SER A 97 -4.87 15.73 6.21
C SER A 97 -3.58 16.53 6.25
N GLY A 98 -3.25 17.20 5.15
CA GLY A 98 -2.05 18.01 5.04
C GLY A 98 -1.97 18.72 3.70
N ALA A 99 -0.99 19.61 3.53
CA ALA A 99 -0.76 20.30 2.27
C ALA A 99 -0.33 19.34 1.15
N ALA A 100 -0.30 19.83 -0.09
CA ALA A 100 0.03 19.04 -1.28
C ALA A 100 1.42 18.38 -1.27
N ASN A 101 2.36 18.90 -0.48
CA ASN A 101 3.70 18.35 -0.27
C ASN A 101 3.83 17.53 1.02
N GLY A 102 2.73 17.32 1.76
CA GLY A 102 2.70 16.45 2.93
C GLY A 102 3.09 15.02 2.56
N VAL A 103 3.87 14.37 3.42
CA VAL A 103 4.33 12.99 3.27
C VAL A 103 3.86 12.18 4.47
N TRP A 104 3.36 10.97 4.21
CA TRP A 104 2.97 10.01 5.23
C TRP A 104 3.73 8.71 5.03
N ILE A 105 4.42 8.24 6.07
CA ILE A 105 5.15 6.96 6.04
C ILE A 105 4.59 6.10 7.17
N PHE A 106 4.04 4.94 6.83
CA PHE A 106 3.55 3.95 7.77
C PHE A 106 4.51 2.76 7.80
N GLN A 107 5.14 2.52 8.94
CA GLN A 107 6.03 1.39 9.20
C GLN A 107 5.29 0.33 10.00
N VAL A 108 4.79 -0.70 9.32
CA VAL A 108 4.00 -1.78 9.92
C VAL A 108 4.89 -3.01 10.05
N VAL A 109 5.15 -3.43 11.29
CA VAL A 109 6.05 -4.56 11.60
C VAL A 109 5.56 -5.88 11.00
N SER A 110 4.25 -6.13 10.97
CA SER A 110 3.66 -7.33 10.39
C SER A 110 2.57 -6.95 9.38
N THR A 111 1.30 -7.25 9.68
CA THR A 111 0.21 -7.19 8.71
C THR A 111 -0.53 -5.87 8.74
N LEU A 112 -1.00 -5.41 7.57
CA LEU A 112 -2.02 -4.38 7.43
C LEU A 112 -3.34 -5.03 7.02
N THR A 113 -4.44 -4.69 7.70
CA THR A 113 -5.78 -5.18 7.36
C THR A 113 -6.80 -4.07 7.33
N THR A 114 -7.64 -4.02 6.30
CA THR A 114 -8.83 -3.16 6.28
C THR A 114 -10.10 -3.97 6.50
N ALA A 115 -11.02 -3.46 7.30
CA ALA A 115 -12.32 -4.09 7.49
C ALA A 115 -13.15 -4.07 6.20
N ALA A 116 -13.84 -5.17 5.92
CA ALA A 116 -14.71 -5.29 4.76
C ALA A 116 -15.93 -4.36 4.86
N GLY A 117 -16.28 -3.72 3.74
CA GLY A 117 -17.52 -2.96 3.58
C GLY A 117 -17.47 -1.49 4.00
N ASN A 118 -16.52 -1.08 4.85
CA ASN A 118 -16.54 0.26 5.44
C ASN A 118 -15.18 0.97 5.56
N SER A 119 -14.09 0.42 5.02
CA SER A 119 -12.76 1.03 5.19
C SER A 119 -12.40 2.02 4.09
N GLN A 120 -11.97 3.22 4.46
CA GLN A 120 -11.52 4.25 3.52
C GLN A 120 -10.29 5.00 4.01
N VAL A 121 -9.31 5.22 3.13
CA VAL A 121 -8.20 6.17 3.34
C VAL A 121 -8.47 7.43 2.53
N ILE A 122 -8.82 8.50 3.24
CA ILE A 122 -9.30 9.76 2.68
C ILE A 122 -8.18 10.79 2.70
N MET A 123 -7.93 11.45 1.57
CA MET A 123 -7.00 12.58 1.50
C MET A 123 -7.76 13.90 1.77
N ALA A 124 -7.21 14.75 2.63
CA ALA A 124 -7.79 16.05 2.99
C ALA A 124 -6.71 17.16 3.03
N GLY A 125 -7.14 18.43 3.07
CA GLY A 125 -6.24 19.58 3.19
C GLY A 125 -5.35 19.87 1.98
N GLY A 126 -5.57 19.16 0.86
CA GLY A 126 -4.72 19.21 -0.33
C GLY A 126 -3.71 18.06 -0.44
N GLY A 127 -3.68 17.13 0.53
CA GLY A 127 -2.79 15.99 0.54
C GLY A 127 -2.95 15.12 -0.72
N GLN A 128 -1.84 14.55 -1.19
CA GLN A 128 -1.83 13.73 -2.40
C GLN A 128 -1.46 12.27 -2.06
N SER A 129 -2.23 11.32 -2.58
CA SER A 129 -2.01 9.88 -2.34
C SER A 129 -0.63 9.40 -2.79
N LYS A 130 -0.05 10.01 -3.83
CA LYS A 130 1.31 9.72 -4.30
C LYS A 130 2.41 9.95 -3.24
N ASN A 131 2.13 10.73 -2.19
CA ASN A 131 3.06 11.00 -1.10
C ASN A 131 2.79 10.12 0.15
N VAL A 132 1.95 9.09 0.03
CA VAL A 132 1.60 8.17 1.12
C VAL A 132 2.28 6.84 0.86
N PHE A 133 3.07 6.35 1.82
CA PHE A 133 3.88 5.15 1.72
C PHE A 133 3.56 4.20 2.86
N TRP A 134 3.20 2.97 2.51
CA TRP A 134 2.86 1.90 3.47
C TRP A 134 3.90 0.79 3.35
N GLN A 135 4.87 0.77 4.28
CA GLN A 135 5.86 -0.29 4.40
C GLN A 135 5.31 -1.37 5.32
N ILE A 136 5.11 -2.58 4.78
CA ILE A 136 4.45 -3.69 5.49
C ILE A 136 5.42 -4.86 5.63
N GLY A 137 5.67 -5.29 6.88
CA GLY A 137 6.63 -6.33 7.22
C GLY A 137 6.21 -7.74 6.81
N SER A 138 4.91 -7.96 6.59
CA SER A 138 4.39 -9.21 6.03
C SER A 138 3.39 -8.91 4.89
N SER A 139 2.11 -9.14 5.11
CA SER A 139 1.05 -9.05 4.09
C SER A 139 0.12 -7.87 4.32
N ALA A 140 -0.43 -7.33 3.23
CA ALA A 140 -1.53 -6.37 3.26
C ALA A 140 -2.81 -7.03 2.74
N THR A 141 -3.86 -7.05 3.55
CA THR A 141 -5.17 -7.59 3.19
C THR A 141 -6.19 -6.48 3.15
N LEU A 142 -6.66 -6.15 1.95
CA LEU A 142 -7.73 -5.17 1.76
C LEU A 142 -9.09 -5.89 1.74
N GLY A 143 -9.93 -5.60 2.74
CA GLY A 143 -11.29 -6.10 2.79
C GLY A 143 -12.13 -5.66 1.59
N THR A 144 -13.17 -6.40 1.26
CA THR A 144 -14.07 -6.07 0.15
C THR A 144 -14.61 -4.64 0.28
N ASN A 145 -14.79 -3.93 -0.84
CA ASN A 145 -15.27 -2.54 -0.89
C ASN A 145 -14.42 -1.54 -0.07
N THR A 146 -13.12 -1.80 0.12
CA THR A 146 -12.18 -0.80 0.66
C THR A 146 -11.81 0.23 -0.41
N THR A 147 -11.81 1.52 -0.04
CA THR A 147 -11.18 2.58 -0.83
C THR A 147 -9.83 2.92 -0.22
N PHE A 148 -8.73 2.53 -0.86
CA PHE A 148 -7.39 2.71 -0.32
C PHE A 148 -6.60 3.77 -1.10
N SER A 149 -5.82 4.59 -0.39
CA SER A 149 -4.99 5.66 -0.97
C SER A 149 -3.54 5.50 -0.53
N GLY A 150 -2.62 5.48 -1.50
CA GLY A 150 -1.18 5.42 -1.26
C GLY A 150 -0.49 4.23 -1.91
N ASN A 151 0.82 4.15 -1.71
CA ASN A 151 1.68 3.11 -2.26
C ASN A 151 1.89 2.01 -1.22
N ILE A 152 1.36 0.80 -1.47
CA ILE A 152 1.57 -0.36 -0.61
C ILE A 152 2.83 -1.11 -1.04
N MET A 153 3.76 -1.29 -0.10
CA MET A 153 5.00 -2.04 -0.28
C MET A 153 5.04 -3.15 0.78
N ALA A 154 4.56 -4.33 0.42
CA ALA A 154 4.49 -5.49 1.32
C ALA A 154 5.60 -6.49 1.03
N LEU A 155 6.19 -7.07 2.08
CA LEU A 155 7.27 -8.05 1.96
C LEU A 155 6.76 -9.41 1.48
N ALA A 156 5.51 -9.75 1.81
CA ALA A 156 4.86 -10.99 1.44
C ALA A 156 3.38 -10.76 1.08
N SER A 157 2.67 -11.84 0.73
CA SER A 157 1.23 -11.85 0.47
C SER A 157 0.61 -13.06 1.16
#